data_AF-A0A1M6UM41-F1
#
_entry.id   AF-A0A1M6UM41-F1
#
_cell.length_a   1.000
_cell.length_b   1.000
_cell.length_c   1.000
_cell.angle_alpha   90.00
_cell.angle_beta   90.00
_cell.angle_gamma   90.00
#
_symmetry.space_group_name_H-M   'P 1'
#
loop_
_entity.id
_entity.type
_entity.pdbx_description
1 polymer ?
#
loop_
_entity_poly.entity_id
_entity_poly.type
_entity_poly.pdbx_seq_one_letter_code
_entity_poly.pdbx_strand_id
1 'polypeptide(L)'
;MNENLVKKDIKCDYDMAIKIAKETFEKNHPKELQPKWLEKCMSIDGNRDENNNWQVKVTLLPKTIKPNFHWKWRNGSLILVEVDSITGIEYIVISDGPEEAIEVIFKVEVDLAMSLTKILVDIDLNTLDWTKYIEKR
;
A
#
# COMPACT_ATOMS: atom_id res chain seq x y z
N MET A 1 -31.44 -11.01 -2.18
CA MET A 1 -30.51 -10.20 -1.36
C MET A 1 -30.05 -9.03 -2.24
N ASN A 2 -30.09 -7.78 -1.76
CA ASN A 2 -29.86 -6.59 -2.61
C ASN A 2 -28.35 -6.34 -2.78
N GLU A 3 -27.86 -6.40 -4.03
CA GLU A 3 -26.44 -6.24 -4.35
C GLU A 3 -25.84 -4.91 -3.86
N ASN A 4 -26.65 -3.85 -3.78
CA ASN A 4 -26.20 -2.54 -3.30
C ASN A 4 -25.97 -2.51 -1.79
N LEU A 5 -26.68 -3.32 -1.00
CA LEU A 5 -26.45 -3.47 0.44
C LEU A 5 -25.15 -4.25 0.67
N VAL A 6 -24.97 -5.35 -0.06
CA VAL A 6 -23.74 -6.19 0.03
C VAL A 6 -22.49 -5.38 -0.32
N LYS A 7 -22.52 -4.56 -1.38
CA LYS A 7 -21.38 -3.71 -1.77
C LYS A 7 -21.06 -2.64 -0.71
N LYS A 8 -22.08 -2.10 -0.04
CA LYS A 8 -21.91 -1.09 1.01
C LYS A 8 -21.30 -1.70 2.27
N ASP A 9 -21.73 -2.91 2.65
CA ASP A 9 -21.21 -3.63 3.82
C ASP A 9 -19.74 -4.03 3.60
N ILE A 10 -19.39 -4.54 2.42
CA ILE A 10 -17.98 -4.87 2.07
C ILE A 10 -17.07 -3.65 2.12
N LYS A 11 -17.54 -2.50 1.63
CA LYS A 11 -16.78 -1.25 1.70
C LYS A 11 -16.56 -0.80 3.15
N CYS A 12 -17.60 -0.90 3.98
CA CYS A 12 -17.50 -0.57 5.40
C CYS A 12 -16.49 -1.46 6.14
N ASP A 13 -16.50 -2.77 5.86
CA ASP A 13 -15.53 -3.72 6.40
C ASP A 13 -14.10 -3.39 5.95
N TYR A 14 -13.90 -3.06 4.67
CA TYR A 14 -12.60 -2.67 4.14
C TYR A 14 -12.06 -1.42 4.85
N ASP A 15 -12.87 -0.36 4.91
CA ASP A 15 -12.47 0.90 5.55
C ASP A 15 -12.11 0.69 7.03
N MET A 16 -12.85 -0.20 7.72
CA MET A 16 -12.58 -0.57 9.11
C MET A 16 -11.28 -1.36 9.27
N ALA A 17 -11.02 -2.34 8.39
CA ALA A 17 -9.77 -3.10 8.40
C ALA A 17 -8.55 -2.21 8.14
N ILE A 18 -8.64 -1.29 7.16
CA ILE A 18 -7.59 -0.30 6.88
C ILE A 18 -7.34 0.59 8.09
N LYS A 19 -8.40 1.06 8.77
CA LYS A 19 -8.27 1.87 9.98
C LYS A 19 -7.54 1.13 11.09
N ILE A 20 -7.95 -0.10 11.40
CA ILE A 20 -7.33 -0.94 12.43
C ILE A 20 -5.85 -1.20 12.11
N ALA A 21 -5.54 -1.46 10.83
CA ALA A 21 -4.16 -1.68 10.39
C ALA A 21 -3.30 -0.42 10.56
N LYS A 22 -3.83 0.77 10.22
CA LYS A 22 -3.14 2.06 10.44
C LYS A 22 -2.86 2.30 11.92
N GLU A 23 -3.85 2.12 12.78
CA GLU A 23 -3.68 2.27 14.23
C GLU A 23 -2.65 1.28 14.78
N THR A 24 -2.65 0.04 14.28
CA THR A 24 -1.65 -0.97 14.67
C THR A 24 -0.24 -0.58 14.19
N PHE A 25 -0.11 -0.06 12.97
CA PHE A 25 1.17 0.42 12.45
C PHE A 25 1.69 1.60 13.26
N GLU A 26 0.88 2.63 13.51
CA GLU A 26 1.27 3.81 14.29
C GLU A 26 1.60 3.49 15.76
N LYS A 27 0.99 2.45 16.33
CA LYS A 27 1.35 1.97 17.66
C LYS A 27 2.75 1.37 17.73
N ASN A 28 3.17 0.64 16.68
CA ASN A 28 4.50 0.02 16.62
C ASN A 28 5.56 1.00 16.10
N HIS A 29 5.15 1.92 15.23
CA HIS A 29 5.96 2.96 14.62
C HIS A 29 5.34 4.33 14.90
N PRO A 30 5.52 4.92 16.09
CA PRO A 30 4.97 6.24 16.39
C PRO A 30 5.36 7.27 15.33
N LYS A 31 4.40 8.08 14.88
CA LYS A 31 4.57 9.02 13.75
C LYS A 31 5.74 9.98 13.96
N GLU A 32 6.05 10.32 15.21
CA GLU A 32 7.16 11.19 15.60
C GLU A 32 8.53 10.54 15.42
N LEU A 33 8.60 9.21 15.45
CA LEU A 33 9.81 8.41 15.28
C LEU A 33 10.01 7.92 13.84
N GLN A 34 8.97 8.02 13.01
CA GLN A 34 9.04 7.61 11.61
C GLN A 34 9.95 8.55 10.80
N PRO A 35 10.68 8.03 9.80
CA PRO A 35 11.38 8.87 8.85
C PRO A 35 10.42 9.80 8.10
N LYS A 36 10.72 11.10 8.03
CA LYS A 36 9.83 12.12 7.42
C LYS A 36 9.48 11.89 5.95
N TRP A 37 10.26 11.06 5.27
CA TRP A 37 10.06 10.70 3.87
C TRP A 37 9.07 9.55 3.68
N LEU A 38 8.88 8.73 4.71
CA LEU A 38 8.16 7.47 4.66
C LEU A 38 6.71 7.66 4.18
N GLU A 39 5.98 8.62 4.77
CA GLU A 39 4.58 8.93 4.41
C GLU A 39 4.38 9.29 2.94
N LYS A 40 5.41 9.82 2.26
CA LYS A 40 5.33 10.20 0.83
C LYS A 40 5.49 9.02 -0.11
N CYS A 41 5.98 7.89 0.39
CA CYS A 41 6.37 6.72 -0.40
C CYS A 41 5.56 5.47 -0.02
N MET A 42 4.58 5.60 0.89
CA MET A 42 3.77 4.47 1.34
C MET A 42 2.44 4.38 0.59
N SER A 43 2.01 3.14 0.38
CA SER A 43 0.63 2.79 0.08
C SER A 43 0.12 1.78 1.11
N ILE A 44 -1.17 1.84 1.42
CA ILE A 44 -1.84 0.89 2.30
C ILE A 44 -3.00 0.30 1.53
N ASP A 45 -3.03 -1.02 1.44
CA ASP A 45 -4.14 -1.74 0.81
C ASP A 45 -4.33 -3.10 1.50
N GLY A 46 -5.48 -3.72 1.29
CA GLY A 46 -5.80 -5.00 1.90
C GLY A 46 -6.68 -5.88 1.03
N ASN A 47 -6.49 -7.19 1.18
CA ASN A 47 -7.31 -8.20 0.54
C ASN A 47 -7.76 -9.22 1.59
N ARG A 48 -8.90 -9.87 1.35
CA ARG A 48 -9.29 -11.02 2.19
C ARG A 48 -8.42 -12.23 1.87
N ASP A 49 -8.15 -13.03 2.88
CA ASP A 49 -7.51 -14.34 2.72
C ASP A 49 -8.53 -15.48 2.66
N GLU A 50 -8.02 -16.72 2.62
CA GLU A 50 -8.82 -17.94 2.53
C GLU A 50 -9.73 -18.15 3.77
N ASN A 51 -9.37 -17.56 4.91
CA ASN A 51 -10.15 -17.61 6.15
C ASN A 51 -11.11 -16.41 6.27
N ASN A 52 -11.24 -15.59 5.21
CA ASN A 52 -12.04 -14.38 5.18
C ASN A 52 -11.57 -13.30 6.18
N ASN A 53 -10.32 -13.38 6.64
CA ASN A 53 -9.66 -12.32 7.41
C ASN A 53 -9.09 -11.28 6.46
N TRP A 54 -9.03 -10.02 6.88
CA TRP A 54 -8.39 -8.97 6.10
C TRP A 54 -6.88 -9.00 6.29
N GLN A 55 -6.14 -9.23 5.22
CA GLN A 55 -4.68 -9.03 5.20
C GLN A 55 -4.38 -7.66 4.64
N VAL A 56 -4.03 -6.73 5.53
CA VAL A 56 -3.66 -5.35 5.16
C VAL A 56 -2.15 -5.23 5.14
N LYS A 57 -1.63 -4.58 4.10
CA LYS A 57 -0.21 -4.38 3.85
C LYS A 57 0.08 -2.89 3.76
N VAL A 58 1.19 -2.51 4.36
CA VAL A 58 1.84 -1.22 4.16
C VAL A 58 3.05 -1.46 3.27
N THR A 59 3.09 -0.73 2.18
CA THR A 59 3.99 -1.00 1.07
C THR A 59 4.77 0.24 0.72
N LEU A 60 6.09 0.12 0.61
CA LEU A 60 6.94 1.16 0.08
C LEU A 60 7.00 1.08 -1.44
N LEU A 61 6.76 2.23 -2.07
CA LEU A 61 6.79 2.38 -3.50
C LEU A 61 8.06 3.13 -3.90
N PRO A 62 8.91 2.52 -4.75
CA PRO A 62 10.09 3.20 -5.27
C PRO A 62 9.64 4.39 -6.13
N LYS A 63 10.40 5.48 -6.02
CA LYS A 63 10.13 6.70 -6.78
C LYS A 63 10.90 6.70 -8.11
N THR A 64 12.08 6.09 -8.13
CA THR A 64 12.80 5.82 -9.38
C THR A 64 12.14 4.63 -10.04
N ILE A 65 11.28 4.92 -11.01
CA ILE A 65 10.78 3.92 -11.94
C ILE A 65 11.54 4.10 -13.24
N LYS A 66 11.55 3.09 -14.11
CA LYS A 66 12.16 3.18 -15.45
C LYS A 66 11.76 4.52 -16.13
N PRO A 67 12.63 5.09 -16.99
CA PRO A 67 12.29 6.30 -17.73
C PRO A 67 10.90 6.19 -18.38
N ASN A 68 10.09 7.24 -18.27
CA ASN A 68 8.69 7.33 -18.70
C ASN A 68 7.63 6.62 -17.85
N PHE A 69 8.03 5.92 -16.78
CA PHE A 69 7.10 5.32 -15.84
C PHE A 69 6.85 6.25 -14.65
N HIS A 70 5.61 6.33 -14.20
CA HIS A 70 5.24 7.13 -13.04
C HIS A 70 4.04 6.55 -12.30
N TRP A 71 4.00 6.75 -10.98
CA TRP A 71 2.84 6.43 -10.17
C TRP A 71 1.74 7.48 -10.35
N LYS A 72 0.51 7.02 -10.55
CA LYS A 72 -0.67 7.88 -10.72
C LYS A 72 -1.83 7.39 -9.86
N TRP A 73 -2.49 8.29 -9.14
CA TRP A 73 -3.70 7.96 -8.39
C TRP A 73 -4.90 7.89 -9.34
N ARG A 74 -5.66 6.79 -9.31
CA ARG A 74 -6.89 6.60 -10.07
C ARG A 74 -7.91 5.85 -9.23
N ASN A 75 -9.10 6.44 -9.04
CA ASN A 75 -10.21 5.85 -8.29
C ASN A 75 -9.83 5.36 -6.86
N GLY A 76 -8.91 6.05 -6.19
CA GLY A 76 -8.45 5.69 -4.85
C GLY A 76 -7.35 4.62 -4.82
N SER A 77 -6.92 4.11 -5.97
CA SER A 77 -5.81 3.18 -6.09
C SER A 77 -4.61 3.86 -6.74
N LEU A 78 -3.41 3.52 -6.31
CA LEU A 78 -2.17 3.97 -6.94
C LEU A 78 -1.80 2.97 -8.02
N ILE A 79 -1.76 3.45 -9.27
CA ILE A 79 -1.46 2.63 -10.46
C ILE A 79 -0.14 3.06 -11.07
N LEU A 80 0.55 2.13 -11.72
CA LEU A 80 1.74 2.42 -12.50
C LEU A 80 1.33 2.74 -13.94
N VAL A 81 1.87 3.84 -14.48
CA VAL A 81 1.58 4.30 -15.84
C VAL A 81 2.89 4.50 -16.59
N GLU A 82 2.94 4.01 -17.82
CA GLU A 82 4.00 4.30 -18.80
C GLU A 82 3.50 5.38 -19.77
N VAL A 83 4.35 6.38 -20.07
CA VAL A 83 4.09 7.39 -21.10
C VAL A 83 4.91 7.07 -22.34
N ASP A 84 4.28 6.92 -23.49
CA ASP A 84 5.01 6.90 -24.75
C ASP A 84 5.65 8.27 -24.98
N SER A 85 6.99 8.32 -25.03
CA SER A 85 7.75 9.57 -25.15
C SER A 85 7.57 10.29 -26.50
N ILE A 86 7.04 9.61 -27.52
CA ILE A 86 6.81 10.15 -28.86
C ILE A 86 5.36 10.67 -28.96
N THR A 87 4.39 9.89 -28.51
CA THR A 87 2.96 10.18 -28.70
C THR A 87 2.31 10.85 -27.48
N GLY A 88 2.91 10.73 -26.31
CA GLY A 88 2.36 11.20 -25.04
C GLY A 88 1.19 10.34 -24.52
N ILE A 89 0.90 9.19 -25.14
CA ILE A 89 -0.17 8.30 -24.71
C ILE A 89 0.24 7.58 -23.41
N GLU A 90 -0.70 7.52 -22.47
CA GLU A 90 -0.54 6.82 -21.19
C GLU A 90 -1.07 5.38 -21.27
N TYR A 91 -0.26 4.43 -20.80
CA TYR A 91 -0.62 3.01 -20.70
C TYR A 91 -0.58 2.56 -19.23
N ILE A 92 -1.61 1.84 -18.78
CA ILE A 92 -1.59 1.22 -17.44
C ILE A 92 -0.68 0.01 -17.50
N VAL A 93 0.31 0.00 -16.62
CA VAL A 93 1.27 -1.10 -16.51
C VAL A 93 0.70 -2.14 -15.55
N ILE A 94 0.36 -3.32 -16.09
CA ILE A 94 -0.17 -4.45 -15.30
C ILE A 94 0.99 -5.34 -14.81
N SER A 95 2.06 -5.47 -15.59
CA SER A 95 3.29 -6.18 -15.22
C SER A 95 4.46 -5.71 -16.10
N ASP A 96 5.59 -5.32 -15.52
CA ASP A 96 6.78 -4.83 -16.25
C ASP A 96 8.09 -5.56 -15.87
N GLY A 97 7.98 -6.84 -15.50
CA GLY A 97 9.12 -7.60 -14.97
C GLY A 97 9.63 -7.00 -13.65
N PRO A 98 10.79 -7.47 -13.13
CA PRO A 98 11.28 -6.98 -11.85
C PRO A 98 12.16 -5.75 -12.06
N GLU A 99 11.77 -4.60 -11.51
CA GLU A 99 12.76 -3.58 -11.14
C GLU A 99 12.29 -2.72 -9.95
N GLU A 100 13.14 -2.72 -8.92
CA GLU A 100 12.94 -2.32 -7.51
C GLU A 100 11.71 -2.92 -6.81
N ALA A 101 11.98 -3.87 -5.91
CA ALA A 101 10.95 -4.58 -5.18
C ALA A 101 10.07 -3.61 -4.38
N ILE A 102 8.80 -3.57 -4.74
CA ILE A 102 7.71 -3.12 -3.88
C ILE A 102 7.90 -3.82 -2.53
N GLU A 103 8.33 -3.08 -1.51
CA GLU A 103 8.71 -3.66 -0.22
C GLU A 103 7.53 -3.56 0.75
N VAL A 104 7.04 -4.71 1.21
CA VAL A 104 6.02 -4.77 2.26
C VAL A 104 6.71 -4.57 3.60
N ILE A 105 6.68 -3.34 4.11
CA ILE A 105 7.33 -2.98 5.38
C ILE A 105 6.49 -3.36 6.60
N PHE A 106 5.19 -3.52 6.43
CA PHE A 106 4.30 -3.96 7.50
C PHE A 106 3.14 -4.74 6.92
N LYS A 107 2.74 -5.81 7.60
CA LYS A 107 1.58 -6.62 7.22
C LYS A 107 0.87 -7.09 8.48
N VAL A 108 -0.44 -6.93 8.48
CA VAL A 108 -1.31 -7.33 9.59
C VAL A 108 -2.50 -8.10 9.05
N GLU A 109 -2.86 -9.15 9.77
CA GLU A 109 -4.12 -9.84 9.63
C GLU A 109 -5.12 -9.26 10.62
N VAL A 110 -6.32 -8.92 10.14
CA VAL A 110 -7.40 -8.32 10.92
C VAL A 110 -8.63 -9.21 10.81
N ASP A 111 -9.03 -9.77 11.94
CA ASP A 111 -10.30 -10.45 12.12
C ASP A 111 -11.31 -9.45 12.70
N LEU A 112 -12.23 -8.98 11.86
CA LEU A 112 -13.26 -8.02 12.28
C LEU A 112 -14.34 -8.66 13.15
N ALA A 113 -14.59 -9.97 13.02
CA ALA A 113 -15.62 -10.66 13.79
C ALA A 113 -15.18 -10.85 15.25
N MET A 114 -13.91 -11.19 15.46
CA MET A 114 -13.33 -11.38 16.79
C MET A 114 -12.62 -10.13 17.32
N SER A 115 -12.51 -9.07 16.50
CA SER A 115 -11.72 -7.86 16.82
C SER A 115 -10.26 -8.17 17.18
N LEU A 116 -9.65 -9.10 16.45
CA LEU A 116 -8.27 -9.54 16.66
C LEU A 116 -7.36 -8.99 15.57
N THR A 117 -6.13 -8.64 15.96
CA THR A 117 -5.07 -8.25 15.04
C THR A 117 -3.82 -9.09 15.27
N LYS A 118 -3.20 -9.52 14.16
CA LYS A 118 -1.96 -10.30 14.19
C LYS A 118 -0.97 -9.72 13.20
N ILE A 119 0.15 -9.24 13.71
CA ILE A 119 1.25 -8.74 12.88
C ILE A 119 1.93 -9.95 12.22
N LEU A 120 2.06 -9.90 10.89
CA LEU A 120 2.68 -10.93 10.07
C LEU A 120 4.06 -10.49 9.56
N VAL A 121 4.22 -9.20 9.28
CA VAL A 121 5.48 -8.58 8.84
C VAL A 121 5.63 -7.24 9.56
N ASP A 122 6.82 -6.97 10.06
CA ASP A 122 7.18 -5.70 10.67
C ASP A 122 8.68 -5.43 10.48
N ILE A 123 9.01 -4.52 9.56
CA ILE A 123 10.40 -4.16 9.23
C ILE A 123 10.81 -2.96 10.10
N ASP A 124 12.03 -3.02 10.66
CA ASP A 124 12.62 -1.86 11.33
C ASP A 124 12.84 -0.73 10.32
N LEU A 125 12.07 0.35 10.46
CA LEU A 125 12.08 1.49 9.55
C LEU A 125 13.45 2.18 9.47
N ASN A 126 14.31 2.03 10.49
CA ASN A 126 15.66 2.61 10.49
C ASN A 126 16.63 1.87 9.56
N THR A 127 16.28 0.65 9.15
CA THR A 127 17.10 -0.16 8.23
C THR A 127 16.84 0.18 6.75
N LEU A 128 15.82 0.98 6.48
CA LEU A 128 15.41 1.34 5.13
C LEU A 128 16.36 2.38 4.52
N ASP A 129 16.82 2.09 3.30
CA ASP A 129 17.64 3.01 2.52
C ASP A 129 16.76 4.03 1.77
N TRP A 130 16.67 5.23 2.33
CA TRP A 130 15.89 6.33 1.77
C TRP A 130 16.27 6.69 0.32
N THR A 131 17.50 6.42 -0.12
CA THR A 131 17.98 6.81 -1.45
C THR A 131 17.27 6.08 -2.59
N LYS A 132 16.63 4.94 -2.29
CA LYS A 132 15.76 4.20 -3.22
C LYS A 132 14.39 4.84 -3.41
N TYR A 133 13.96 5.69 -2.48
CA TYR A 133 12.60 6.22 -2.43
C TYR A 133 12.51 7.74 -2.63
N ILE A 134 13.64 8.47 -2.58
CA ILE A 134 13.67 9.93 -2.74
C ILE A 134 14.78 10.35 -3.71
N GLU A 135 14.48 11.24 -4.65
CA GLU A 135 15.49 11.92 -5.48
C GLU A 135 16.39 12.84 -4.65
N LYS A 136 17.70 12.81 -4.90
CA LYS A 136 18.60 13.89 -4.48
C LYS A 136 18.23 15.15 -5.26
N ARG A 137 17.81 16.19 -4.53
CA ARG A 137 17.69 17.55 -5.08
C ARG A 137 19.06 18.16 -5.31
#